data_AF-A0A7V2XTK6-F1
#
_entry.id   AF-A0A7V2XTK6-F1
#
_cell.length_a   1.000
_cell.length_b   1.000
_cell.length_c   1.000
_cell.angle_alpha   90.00
_cell.angle_beta   90.00
_cell.angle_gamma   90.00
#
_symmetry.space_group_name_H-M   'P 1'
#
loop_
_entity.id
_entity.type
_entity.pdbx_description
1 polymer ?
#
loop_
_entity_poly.entity_id
_entity_poly.type
_entity_poly.pdbx_seq_one_letter_code
_entity_poly.pdbx_strand_id
1 'polypeptide(L)'
;MTTPTSGSVGGSFFMSRRKSPKKDWETLREEALRPHRCLGYDHAQVALHLMEREAYPIAERMFRRAIWLNPFESAFSLYLAWCLFKQGRFEEAEQALLAASPSEENREKFREMLDLIRKRRMDRSKRPM
;
A
#
# COMPACT_ATOMS: atom_id res chain seq x y z
N MET A 1 7.56 77.35 2.59
CA MET A 1 7.88 75.98 3.07
C MET A 1 6.81 75.56 4.04
N THR A 2 6.01 74.54 3.70
CA THR A 2 5.33 73.57 4.60
C THR A 2 4.43 72.70 3.72
N THR A 3 4.78 71.42 3.62
CA THR A 3 4.09 70.38 2.85
C THR A 3 2.92 69.79 3.63
N PRO A 4 1.84 69.33 2.97
CA PRO A 4 0.79 68.58 3.65
C PRO A 4 1.22 67.12 3.88
N THR A 5 1.00 66.73 5.13
CA THR A 5 0.58 65.46 5.73
C THR A 5 0.49 64.18 4.88
N SER A 6 0.91 63.11 5.55
CA SER A 6 0.82 61.69 5.21
C SER A 6 -0.55 61.18 4.77
N GLY A 7 -0.54 60.11 3.97
CA GLY A 7 -1.74 59.34 3.63
C GLY A 7 -1.39 58.06 2.87
N SER A 8 -1.06 57.01 3.61
CA SER A 8 -0.83 55.65 3.15
C SER A 8 -2.01 55.12 2.30
N VAL A 9 -1.79 54.86 1.01
CA VAL A 9 -2.71 54.04 0.20
C VAL A 9 -2.37 52.57 0.42
N GLY A 10 -2.85 52.04 1.54
CA GLY A 10 -2.88 50.60 1.80
C GLY A 10 -3.81 49.92 0.81
N GLY A 11 -3.24 49.30 -0.22
CA GLY A 11 -3.97 48.41 -1.13
C GLY A 11 -4.60 47.27 -0.34
N SER A 12 -5.92 47.34 -0.15
CA SER A 12 -6.68 46.26 0.47
C SER A 12 -6.82 45.12 -0.54
N PHE A 13 -5.90 44.16 -0.46
CA PHE A 13 -5.99 42.88 -1.14
C PHE A 13 -7.14 42.08 -0.51
N PHE A 14 -8.36 42.31 -0.98
CA PHE A 14 -9.54 41.57 -0.55
C PHE A 14 -9.45 40.15 -1.12
N MET A 15 -8.81 39.24 -0.38
CA MET A 15 -8.85 37.81 -0.69
C MET A 15 -10.28 37.32 -0.46
N SER A 16 -11.09 37.36 -1.53
CA SER A 16 -12.34 36.62 -1.60
C SER A 16 -12.02 35.16 -1.26
N ARG A 17 -12.50 34.68 -0.11
CA ARG A 17 -12.45 33.25 0.23
C ARG A 17 -13.22 32.54 -0.87
N ARG A 18 -12.51 31.92 -1.83
CA ARG A 18 -13.12 30.97 -2.75
C ARG A 18 -13.77 29.90 -1.88
N LYS A 19 -15.10 29.93 -1.77
CA LYS A 19 -15.84 28.81 -1.19
C LYS A 19 -15.58 27.64 -2.12
N SER A 20 -14.82 26.65 -1.65
CA SER A 20 -14.68 25.38 -2.34
C SER A 20 -16.09 24.84 -2.58
N PRO A 21 -16.45 24.45 -3.82
CA PRO A 21 -17.76 23.89 -4.08
C PRO A 21 -17.96 22.68 -3.15
N LYS A 22 -19.12 22.59 -2.50
CA LYS A 22 -19.48 21.40 -1.71
C LYS A 22 -19.48 20.21 -2.68
N LYS A 23 -18.63 19.21 -2.41
CA LYS A 23 -18.64 17.96 -3.17
C LYS A 23 -20.00 17.29 -3.03
N ASP A 24 -20.46 16.67 -4.11
CA ASP A 24 -21.66 15.85 -4.08
C ASP A 24 -21.45 14.60 -3.20
N TRP A 25 -22.52 14.06 -2.64
CA TRP A 25 -22.48 12.92 -1.72
C TRP A 25 -21.90 11.68 -2.41
N GLU A 26 -22.11 11.53 -3.73
CA GLU A 26 -21.54 10.46 -4.55
C GLU A 26 -20.02 10.52 -4.56
N THR A 27 -19.44 11.70 -4.82
CA THR A 27 -17.99 11.90 -4.82
C THR A 27 -17.38 11.63 -3.45
N LEU A 28 -18.04 12.07 -2.37
CA LEU A 28 -17.59 11.81 -1.00
C LEU A 28 -17.62 10.31 -0.67
N ARG A 29 -18.68 9.62 -1.10
CA ARG A 29 -18.81 8.17 -0.94
C ARG A 29 -17.72 7.42 -1.71
N GLU A 30 -17.48 7.79 -2.96
CA GLU A 30 -16.40 7.21 -3.76
C GLU A 30 -15.03 7.43 -3.12
N GLU A 31 -14.74 8.65 -2.66
CA GLU A 31 -13.48 8.98 -1.98
C GLU A 31 -13.28 8.17 -0.70
N ALA A 32 -14.33 7.95 0.08
CA ALA A 32 -14.28 7.13 1.29
C ALA A 32 -14.03 5.65 1.01
N LEU A 33 -14.39 5.15 -0.18
CA LEU A 33 -14.21 3.75 -0.59
C LEU A 33 -12.89 3.49 -1.33
N ARG A 34 -12.11 4.54 -1.64
CA ARG A 34 -10.82 4.38 -2.33
C ARG A 34 -9.78 3.73 -1.42
N PRO A 35 -8.82 2.99 -2.01
CA PRO A 35 -7.66 2.53 -1.27
C PRO A 35 -6.92 3.70 -0.62
N HIS A 36 -6.52 3.52 0.64
CA HIS A 36 -5.94 4.58 1.46
C HIS A 36 -4.80 4.03 2.31
N ARG A 37 -3.77 4.86 2.55
CA ARG A 37 -2.52 4.47 3.26
C ARG A 37 -2.72 3.98 4.69
N CYS A 38 -3.87 4.27 5.30
CA CYS A 38 -4.17 3.91 6.69
C CYS A 38 -5.10 2.69 6.82
N LEU A 39 -5.54 2.11 5.71
CA LEU A 39 -6.45 0.95 5.71
C LEU A 39 -5.68 -0.37 5.59
N GLY A 40 -6.37 -1.49 5.80
CA GLY A 40 -5.85 -2.84 5.56
C GLY A 40 -5.04 -3.45 6.71
N TYR A 41 -4.63 -2.66 7.71
CA TYR A 41 -3.86 -3.16 8.85
C TYR A 41 -4.64 -4.18 9.71
N ASP A 42 -5.96 -4.02 9.89
CA ASP A 42 -6.77 -5.00 10.64
C ASP A 42 -6.77 -6.36 9.95
N HIS A 43 -6.92 -6.38 8.62
CA HIS A 43 -6.83 -7.60 7.83
C HIS A 43 -5.43 -8.21 7.92
N ALA A 44 -4.37 -7.37 7.86
CA ALA A 44 -3.00 -7.84 7.98
C ALA A 44 -2.71 -8.44 9.36
N GLN A 45 -3.22 -7.87 10.46
CA GLN A 45 -3.06 -8.42 11.81
C GLN A 45 -3.70 -9.80 11.93
N VAL A 46 -4.94 -9.95 11.46
CA VAL A 46 -5.62 -11.26 11.41
C VAL A 46 -4.82 -12.24 10.53
N ALA A 47 -4.31 -11.79 9.39
CA ALA A 47 -3.51 -12.61 8.48
C ALA A 47 -2.21 -13.10 9.13
N LEU A 48 -1.51 -12.24 9.87
CA LEU A 48 -0.30 -12.60 10.62
C LEU A 48 -0.59 -13.67 11.66
N HIS A 49 -1.67 -13.51 12.44
CA HIS A 49 -2.09 -14.54 13.39
C HIS A 49 -2.44 -15.88 12.71
N LEU A 50 -3.05 -15.83 11.52
CA LEU A 50 -3.32 -17.03 10.72
C LEU A 50 -2.03 -17.68 10.20
N MET A 51 -1.00 -16.90 9.85
CA MET A 51 0.29 -17.42 9.43
C MET A 51 1.01 -18.16 10.57
N GLU A 52 0.94 -17.66 11.81
CA GLU A 52 1.49 -18.33 13.00
C GLU A 52 0.87 -19.72 13.21
N ARG A 53 -0.38 -19.90 12.77
CA ARG A 53 -1.13 -21.16 12.82
C ARG A 53 -1.02 -21.98 11.54
N GLU A 54 -0.13 -21.60 10.63
CA GLU A 54 0.08 -22.22 9.32
C GLU A 54 -1.18 -22.28 8.42
N ALA A 55 -2.19 -21.45 8.71
CA ALA A 55 -3.43 -21.34 7.94
C ALA A 55 -3.23 -20.46 6.69
N TYR A 56 -2.22 -20.79 5.87
CA TYR A 56 -1.74 -19.97 4.75
C TYR A 56 -2.81 -19.62 3.70
N PRO A 57 -3.75 -20.52 3.30
CA PRO A 57 -4.79 -20.16 2.35
C PRO A 57 -5.76 -19.07 2.87
N ILE A 58 -6.03 -19.05 4.17
CA ILE A 58 -6.90 -18.04 4.79
C ILE A 58 -6.13 -16.73 4.96
N ALA A 59 -4.87 -16.81 5.41
CA ALA A 59 -3.97 -15.66 5.52
C ALA A 59 -3.78 -14.96 4.16
N GLU A 60 -3.62 -15.71 3.07
CA GLU A 60 -3.52 -15.17 1.71
C GLU A 60 -4.71 -14.28 1.37
N ARG A 61 -5.93 -14.74 1.63
CA ARG A 61 -7.16 -13.97 1.36
C ARG A 61 -7.18 -12.66 2.12
N MET A 62 -6.70 -12.67 3.37
CA MET A 62 -6.63 -11.48 4.21
C MET A 62 -5.56 -10.50 3.71
N PHE A 63 -4.37 -10.97 3.32
CA PHE A 63 -3.35 -10.10 2.73
C PHE A 63 -3.77 -9.52 1.37
N ARG A 64 -4.43 -10.30 0.51
CA ARG A 64 -5.00 -9.76 -0.74
C ARG A 64 -6.01 -8.64 -0.46
N ARG A 65 -6.82 -8.78 0.59
CA ARG A 65 -7.74 -7.71 1.02
C ARG A 65 -7.00 -6.49 1.57
N ALA A 66 -5.96 -6.71 2.38
CA ALA A 66 -5.12 -5.64 2.90
C ALA A 66 -4.44 -4.84 1.77
N ILE A 67 -3.90 -5.52 0.75
CA ILE A 67 -3.29 -4.90 -0.44
C ILE A 67 -4.33 -4.10 -1.24
N TRP A 68 -5.53 -4.64 -1.44
CA TRP A 68 -6.59 -3.90 -2.14
C TRP A 68 -6.98 -2.61 -1.39
N LEU A 69 -7.05 -2.68 -0.07
CA LEU A 69 -7.37 -1.52 0.78
C LEU A 69 -6.21 -0.51 0.84
N ASN A 70 -4.97 -0.98 0.79
CA ASN A 70 -3.78 -0.16 0.90
C ASN A 70 -2.65 -0.71 0.02
N PRO A 71 -2.63 -0.32 -1.28
CA PRO A 71 -1.58 -0.74 -2.21
C PRO A 71 -0.25 -0.02 -1.97
N PHE A 72 -0.20 0.93 -1.03
CA PHE A 72 1.00 1.70 -0.72
C PHE A 72 1.87 1.05 0.34
N GLU A 73 1.34 0.06 1.07
CA GLU A 73 2.06 -0.71 2.09
C GLU A 73 2.70 -1.95 1.47
N SER A 74 3.96 -1.83 1.08
CA SER A 74 4.72 -2.91 0.45
C SER A 74 4.90 -4.14 1.34
N ALA A 75 4.82 -4.00 2.68
CA ALA A 75 4.94 -5.14 3.58
C ALA A 75 3.83 -6.18 3.35
N PHE A 76 2.62 -5.76 2.97
CA PHE A 76 1.52 -6.68 2.72
C PHE A 76 1.82 -7.63 1.54
N SER A 77 2.48 -7.13 0.49
CA SER A 77 2.91 -7.96 -0.64
C SER A 77 4.02 -8.95 -0.25
N LEU A 78 4.92 -8.56 0.66
CA LEU A 78 5.93 -9.47 1.20
C LEU A 78 5.30 -10.63 1.98
N TYR A 79 4.31 -10.35 2.83
CA TYR A 79 3.60 -11.39 3.58
C TYR A 79 2.70 -12.25 2.69
N LEU A 80 2.08 -11.67 1.66
CA LEU A 80 1.37 -12.43 0.64
C LEU A 80 2.31 -13.42 -0.06
N ALA A 81 3.51 -12.98 -0.43
CA ALA A 81 4.51 -13.84 -1.05
C ALA A 81 4.95 -14.97 -0.12
N TRP A 82 5.12 -14.71 1.18
CA TRP A 82 5.35 -15.76 2.19
C TRP A 82 4.22 -16.80 2.22
N CYS A 83 2.95 -16.36 2.24
CA CYS A 83 1.79 -17.26 2.23
C CYS A 83 1.78 -18.15 0.98
N LEU A 84 2.03 -17.57 -0.19
CA LEU A 84 2.07 -18.28 -1.47
C LEU A 84 3.26 -19.25 -1.54
N PHE A 85 4.43 -18.82 -1.06
CA PHE A 85 5.63 -19.65 -0.97
C PHE A 85 5.41 -20.87 -0.09
N LYS A 86 4.76 -20.71 1.08
CA LYS A 86 4.42 -21.81 1.98
C LYS A 86 3.41 -22.80 1.39
N GLN A 87 2.54 -22.32 0.49
CA GLN A 87 1.66 -23.16 -0.31
C GLN A 87 2.36 -23.82 -1.52
N GLY A 88 3.65 -23.54 -1.77
CA GLY A 88 4.39 -24.05 -2.92
C GLY A 88 4.02 -23.39 -4.26
N ARG A 89 3.31 -22.26 -4.23
CA ARG A 89 2.88 -21.47 -5.39
C ARG A 89 3.94 -20.40 -5.71
N PHE A 90 5.09 -20.85 -6.19
CA PHE A 90 6.29 -20.02 -6.33
C PHE A 90 6.15 -18.96 -7.42
N GLU A 91 5.50 -19.28 -8.54
CA GLU A 91 5.28 -18.35 -9.65
C GLU A 91 4.41 -17.17 -9.21
N GLU A 92 3.32 -17.44 -8.50
CA GLU A 92 2.42 -16.39 -7.98
C GLU A 92 3.11 -15.56 -6.88
N ALA A 93 3.94 -16.18 -6.04
CA ALA A 93 4.71 -15.47 -5.03
C ALA A 93 5.69 -14.47 -5.66
N GLU A 94 6.39 -14.87 -6.72
CA GLU A 94 7.29 -13.97 -7.46
C GLU A 94 6.51 -12.82 -8.11
N GLN A 95 5.38 -13.10 -8.76
CA GLN A 95 4.54 -12.08 -9.36
C GLN A 95 4.01 -11.07 -8.34
N ALA A 96 3.63 -11.53 -7.14
CA ALA A 96 3.14 -10.65 -6.07
C ALA A 96 4.19 -9.64 -5.61
N LEU A 97 5.47 -10.04 -5.56
CA LEU A 97 6.58 -9.14 -5.21
C LEU A 97 6.93 -8.20 -6.36
N LEU A 98 6.93 -8.68 -7.60
CA LEU A 98 7.24 -7.87 -8.77
C LEU A 98 6.17 -6.81 -9.07
N ALA A 99 4.92 -7.09 -8.73
CA ALA A 99 3.81 -6.12 -8.88
C ALA A 99 3.83 -5.01 -7.81
N ALA A 100 4.63 -5.16 -6.75
CA ALA A 100 4.71 -4.21 -5.65
C ALA A 100 5.98 -3.37 -5.72
N SER A 101 5.88 -2.10 -5.33
CA SER A 101 7.02 -1.21 -5.18
C SER A 101 7.55 -1.29 -3.75
N PRO A 102 8.71 -1.92 -3.50
CA PRO A 102 9.24 -2.05 -2.14
C PRO A 102 9.61 -0.68 -1.54
N SER A 103 9.27 -0.48 -0.27
CA SER A 103 9.81 0.64 0.52
C SER A 103 11.30 0.41 0.82
N GLU A 104 12.02 1.47 1.20
CA GLU A 104 13.44 1.36 1.61
C GLU A 104 13.63 0.33 2.73
N GLU A 105 12.71 0.28 3.70
CA GLU A 105 12.76 -0.65 4.84
C GLU A 105 12.67 -2.12 4.43
N ASN A 106 11.89 -2.43 3.39
CA ASN A 106 11.60 -3.81 3.00
C ASN A 106 12.28 -4.22 1.69
N ARG A 107 13.02 -3.33 1.02
CA ARG A 107 13.75 -3.61 -0.23
C ARG A 107 14.65 -4.83 -0.11
N GLU A 108 15.41 -4.92 0.98
CA GLU A 108 16.30 -6.07 1.19
C GLU A 108 15.50 -7.37 1.33
N LYS A 109 14.48 -7.37 2.19
CA LYS A 109 13.61 -8.53 2.39
C LYS A 109 12.92 -8.99 1.10
N PHE A 110 12.54 -8.05 0.23
CA PHE A 110 12.00 -8.35 -1.09
C PHE A 110 13.02 -9.09 -1.97
N ARG A 111 14.27 -8.61 -2.01
CA ARG A 111 15.35 -9.25 -2.75
C ARG A 111 15.61 -10.66 -2.25
N GLU A 112 15.80 -10.80 -0.93
CA GLU A 112 16.02 -12.10 -0.29
C GLU A 112 14.89 -13.09 -0.57
N MET A 113 13.64 -12.62 -0.48
CA MET A 113 12.48 -13.45 -0.77
C MET A 113 12.42 -13.87 -2.24
N LEU A 114 12.68 -12.95 -3.19
CA LEU A 114 12.71 -13.27 -4.62
C LEU A 114 13.78 -14.33 -4.93
N ASP A 115 14.96 -14.20 -4.34
CA ASP A 115 16.05 -15.16 -4.52
C ASP A 115 15.67 -16.53 -3.93
N LEU A 116 15.04 -16.55 -2.76
CA LEU A 116 14.52 -17.76 -2.13
C LEU A 116 13.46 -18.45 -3.00
N ILE A 117 12.49 -17.70 -3.53
CA ILE A 117 11.43 -18.20 -4.42
C ILE A 117 12.05 -18.82 -5.67
N ARG A 118 12.98 -18.10 -6.32
CA ARG A 118 13.66 -18.56 -7.54
C ARG A 118 14.44 -19.84 -7.30
N LYS A 119 15.19 -19.91 -6.20
CA LYS A 119 15.91 -21.13 -5.80
C LYS A 119 14.98 -22.32 -5.63
N ARG A 120 13.89 -22.16 -4.86
CA ARG A 120 12.93 -23.24 -4.64
C ARG A 120 12.20 -23.68 -5.91
N ARG A 121 11.89 -22.74 -6.81
CA ARG A 121 11.31 -23.07 -8.12
C ARG A 121 12.27 -23.93 -8.95
N MET A 122 13.56 -23.57 -8.99
CA MET A 122 14.58 -24.34 -9.70
C MET A 122 14.76 -25.74 -9.09
N ASP A 123 14.79 -25.85 -7.76
CA ASP A 123 14.92 -27.14 -7.07
C ASP A 123 13.72 -28.05 -7.32
N ARG A 124 12.50 -27.49 -7.42
CA ARG A 124 11.28 -28.24 -7.76
C ARG A 124 11.31 -28.73 -9.20
N SER A 125 11.79 -27.90 -10.14
CA SER A 125 11.92 -28.27 -11.55
C SER A 125 12.90 -29.44 -11.78
N LYS A 126 13.94 -29.54 -10.94
CA LYS A 126 14.98 -30.59 -11.04
C LYS A 126 14.60 -31.94 -10.41
N ARG A 127 13.46 -32.06 -9.71
CA ARG A 127 12.98 -33.34 -9.18
C ARG A 127 12.10 -34.02 -10.23
N PRO A 128 12.59 -35.03 -10.97
CA PRO A 128 11.71 -35.83 -11.82
C PRO A 128 10.68 -36.56 -10.94
N MET A 129 9.46 -36.69 -11.45
CA MET A 129 8.38 -37.49 -10.85
C MET A 129 8.77 -38.96 -10.76
#